data_AF-A0A2V9BGT6-F1
#
_entry.id   AF-A0A2V9BGT6-F1
#
_cell.length_a   1.000
_cell.length_b   1.000
_cell.length_c   1.000
_cell.angle_alpha   90.00
_cell.angle_beta   90.00
_cell.angle_gamma   90.00
#
_symmetry.space_group_name_H-M   'P 1'
#
loop_
_entity.id
_entity.type
_entity.pdbx_description
1 polymer ?
#
loop_
_entity_poly.entity_id
_entity_poly.type
_entity_poly.pdbx_seq_one_letter_code
_entity_poly.pdbx_strand_id
1 'polypeptide(L)'
;MQPGDSGRLQAAIALLEKTPKLLETLLEGVSEETFTWKPAPDRWSIAEVLKHLLGIEEVYTARAQRMLIEESPKFEKYDPAAASSSEPHSLRHSGEDDLVAFVEARGGTVAFLSMLPPS
;
A
#
# COMPACT_ATOMS: atom_id res chain seq x y z
N MET A 1 -17.80 20.60 8.80
CA MET A 1 -17.53 19.94 7.52
C MET A 1 -18.52 20.40 6.45
N GLN A 2 -18.09 20.67 5.20
CA GLN A 2 -19.03 20.91 4.11
C GLN A 2 -19.63 19.57 3.66
N PRO A 3 -20.92 19.48 3.26
CA PRO A 3 -21.55 18.22 2.88
C PRO A 3 -20.81 17.42 1.79
N GLY A 4 -20.00 18.08 0.95
CA GLY A 4 -19.22 17.46 -0.11
C GLY A 4 -17.94 16.74 0.35
N ASP A 5 -17.43 17.04 1.54
CA ASP A 5 -16.14 16.50 2.00
C ASP A 5 -16.27 15.06 2.51
N SER A 6 -17.36 14.72 3.20
CA SER A 6 -17.66 13.33 3.58
C SER A 6 -17.89 12.44 2.37
N GLY A 7 -18.57 12.94 1.33
CA GLY A 7 -18.79 12.19 0.10
C GLY A 7 -17.48 11.84 -0.61
N ARG A 8 -16.52 12.78 -0.63
CA ARG A 8 -15.18 12.54 -1.19
C ARG A 8 -14.37 11.55 -0.37
N LEU A 9 -14.43 11.63 0.96
CA LEU A 9 -13.75 10.69 1.85
C LEU A 9 -14.28 9.26 1.66
N GLN A 10 -15.60 9.08 1.64
CA GLN A 10 -16.20 7.77 1.42
C GLN A 10 -15.86 7.20 0.03
N ALA A 11 -15.86 8.03 -1.00
CA ALA A 11 -15.42 7.61 -2.33
C ALA A 11 -13.94 7.19 -2.35
N ALA A 12 -13.07 7.88 -1.61
CA ALA A 12 -11.67 7.51 -1.49
C ALA A 12 -11.50 6.17 -0.75
N ILE A 13 -12.19 5.97 0.38
CA ILE A 13 -12.16 4.70 1.13
C ILE A 13 -12.66 3.55 0.24
N ALA A 14 -13.76 3.73 -0.47
CA ALA A 14 -14.27 2.71 -1.40
C ALA A 14 -13.31 2.38 -2.55
N LEU A 15 -12.47 3.32 -2.97
CA LEU A 15 -11.41 3.05 -3.95
C LEU A 15 -10.27 2.21 -3.34
N LEU A 16 -9.86 2.56 -2.12
CA LEU A 16 -8.85 1.81 -1.37
C LEU A 16 -9.31 0.36 -1.14
N GLU A 17 -10.58 0.17 -0.79
CA GLU A 17 -11.19 -1.16 -0.57
C GLU A 17 -11.22 -2.03 -1.83
N LYS A 18 -11.43 -1.44 -3.01
CA LYS A 18 -11.49 -2.18 -4.29
C LYS A 18 -10.12 -2.59 -4.83
N THR A 19 -9.06 -1.89 -4.42
CA THR A 19 -7.72 -2.06 -5.00
C THR A 19 -7.15 -3.48 -4.81
N PRO A 20 -7.21 -4.09 -3.60
CA PRO A 20 -6.77 -5.47 -3.40
C PRO A 20 -7.43 -6.45 -4.37
N LYS A 21 -8.76 -6.36 -4.52
CA LYS A 21 -9.48 -7.31 -5.36
C LYS A 21 -9.10 -7.19 -6.84
N LEU A 22 -8.86 -5.95 -7.30
CA LEU A 22 -8.40 -5.70 -8.64
C LEU A 22 -7.01 -6.32 -8.88
N LEU A 23 -6.08 -6.17 -7.93
CA LEU A 23 -4.74 -6.73 -8.05
C LEU A 23 -4.75 -8.26 -8.01
N GLU A 24 -5.52 -8.87 -7.12
CA GLU A 24 -5.72 -10.33 -7.09
C GLU A 24 -6.20 -10.86 -8.44
N THR A 25 -7.20 -10.21 -9.04
CA THR A 25 -7.73 -10.63 -10.35
C THR A 25 -6.73 -10.41 -11.48
N LEU A 26 -5.96 -9.32 -11.48
CA LEU A 26 -4.97 -9.06 -12.52
C LEU A 26 -3.76 -10.00 -12.45
N LEU A 27 -3.44 -10.51 -11.26
CA LEU A 27 -2.25 -11.31 -10.99
C LEU A 27 -2.56 -12.81 -10.85
N GLU A 28 -3.81 -13.21 -11.03
CA GLU A 28 -4.23 -14.61 -10.97
C GLU A 28 -3.48 -15.45 -12.02
N GLY A 29 -2.79 -16.50 -11.57
CA GLY A 29 -2.05 -17.42 -12.43
C GLY A 29 -0.74 -16.86 -13.02
N VAL A 30 -0.29 -15.69 -12.58
CA VAL A 30 1.02 -15.13 -12.98
C VAL A 30 2.14 -15.98 -12.39
N SER A 31 3.13 -16.36 -13.22
CA SER A 31 4.29 -17.13 -12.77
C SER A 31 5.29 -16.26 -11.99
N GLU A 32 6.08 -16.88 -11.12
CA GLU A 32 7.16 -16.17 -10.39
C GLU A 32 8.20 -15.52 -11.32
N GLU A 33 8.49 -16.14 -12.47
CA GLU A 33 9.33 -15.54 -13.51
C GLU A 33 8.74 -14.22 -14.01
N THR A 34 7.42 -14.16 -14.20
CA THR A 34 6.74 -12.94 -14.64
C THR A 34 6.69 -11.89 -13.53
N PHE A 35 6.53 -12.29 -12.27
CA PHE A 35 6.58 -11.37 -11.12
C PHE A 35 7.92 -10.64 -11.01
N THR A 36 9.01 -11.35 -11.32
CA THR A 36 10.39 -10.84 -11.21
C THR A 36 10.92 -10.24 -12.51
N TRP A 37 10.27 -10.48 -13.64
CA TRP A 37 10.65 -9.90 -14.93
C TRP A 37 10.58 -8.37 -14.93
N LYS A 38 11.60 -7.74 -15.51
CA LYS A 38 11.71 -6.29 -15.65
C LYS A 38 11.56 -5.89 -17.13
N PRO A 39 10.64 -4.97 -17.48
CA PRO A 39 10.46 -4.54 -18.87
C PRO A 39 11.65 -3.74 -19.42
N ALA A 40 12.44 -3.12 -18.55
CA ALA A 40 13.72 -2.49 -18.85
C ALA A 40 14.57 -2.40 -17.54
N PRO A 41 15.90 -2.22 -17.63
CA PRO A 41 16.77 -2.16 -16.45
C PRO A 41 16.39 -1.09 -15.42
N ASP A 42 15.82 0.03 -15.88
CA ASP A 42 15.42 1.20 -15.09
C ASP A 42 13.94 1.16 -14.66
N ARG A 43 13.20 0.11 -15.01
CA ARG A 43 11.77 -0.05 -14.67
C ARG A 43 11.60 -1.01 -13.52
N TRP A 44 10.43 -1.00 -12.89
CA TRP A 44 10.09 -1.95 -11.83
C TRP A 44 9.46 -3.22 -12.40
N SER A 45 9.75 -4.36 -11.79
CA SER A 45 8.97 -5.59 -11.93
C SER A 45 7.64 -5.49 -11.18
N ILE A 46 6.76 -6.48 -11.34
CA ILE A 46 5.50 -6.56 -10.56
C ILE A 46 5.82 -6.69 -9.07
N ALA A 47 6.77 -7.55 -8.70
CA ALA A 47 7.19 -7.71 -7.31
C ALA A 47 7.72 -6.39 -6.71
N GLU A 48 8.54 -5.63 -7.45
CA GLU A 48 9.05 -4.33 -6.99
C GLU A 48 7.90 -3.31 -6.81
N VAL A 49 6.87 -3.35 -7.66
CA VAL A 49 5.66 -2.52 -7.49
C VAL A 49 4.88 -2.94 -6.24
N LEU A 50 4.63 -4.23 -6.03
CA LEU A 50 3.88 -4.72 -4.87
C LEU A 50 4.58 -4.41 -3.55
N LYS A 51 5.90 -4.63 -3.49
CA LYS A 51 6.72 -4.25 -2.33
C LYS A 51 6.66 -2.75 -2.06
N HIS A 52 6.69 -1.93 -3.11
CA HIS A 52 6.50 -0.49 -2.97
C HIS A 52 5.11 -0.15 -2.42
N LEU A 53 4.05 -0.78 -2.93
CA LEU A 53 2.68 -0.58 -2.46
C LEU A 53 2.51 -0.98 -0.98
N LEU A 54 3.10 -2.09 -0.56
CA LEU A 54 3.12 -2.51 0.84
C LEU A 54 3.86 -1.49 1.72
N GLY A 55 5.06 -1.06 1.32
CA GLY A 55 5.86 -0.11 2.08
C GLY A 55 5.20 1.27 2.23
N ILE A 56 4.52 1.78 1.18
CA ILE A 56 3.78 3.05 1.32
C ILE A 56 2.54 2.90 2.20
N GLU A 57 1.95 1.70 2.28
CA GLU A 57 0.76 1.47 3.08
C GLU A 57 1.04 1.63 4.56
N GLU A 58 2.10 0.97 5.05
CA GLU A 58 2.55 1.10 6.43
C GLU A 58 2.86 2.57 6.78
N VAL A 59 3.54 3.27 5.88
CA VAL A 59 3.89 4.68 6.06
C VAL A 59 2.64 5.55 6.18
N TYR A 60 1.67 5.41 5.26
CA TYR A 60 0.49 6.28 5.29
C TYR A 60 -0.45 5.96 6.45
N THR A 61 -0.60 4.69 6.82
CA THR A 61 -1.40 4.30 7.98
C THR A 61 -0.78 4.83 9.27
N ALA A 62 0.53 4.72 9.45
CA ALA A 62 1.23 5.31 10.59
C ALA A 62 1.07 6.84 10.64
N ARG A 63 1.15 7.52 9.48
CA ARG A 63 0.93 8.96 9.40
C ARG A 63 -0.49 9.36 9.77
N ALA A 64 -1.49 8.64 9.25
CA ALA A 64 -2.89 8.89 9.57
C ALA A 64 -3.15 8.74 11.08
N GLN A 65 -2.59 7.69 11.71
CA GLN A 65 -2.66 7.52 13.16
C GLN A 65 -2.01 8.70 13.91
N ARG A 66 -0.81 9.13 13.49
CA ARG A 66 -0.14 10.29 14.10
C ARG A 66 -0.93 11.59 13.94
N MET A 67 -1.57 11.81 12.79
CA MET A 67 -2.45 12.98 12.57
C MET A 67 -3.63 13.04 13.54
N LEU A 68 -4.06 11.90 14.11
CA LEU A 68 -5.17 11.86 15.07
C LEU A 68 -4.74 12.14 16.51
N ILE A 69 -3.46 11.94 16.84
CA ILE A 69 -2.97 11.98 18.23
C ILE A 69 -1.92 13.06 18.49
N GLU A 70 -1.29 13.61 17.45
CA GLU A 70 -0.28 14.66 17.55
C GLU A 70 -0.81 15.99 16.99
N GLU A 71 -0.49 17.07 17.68
CA GLU A 71 -0.69 18.43 17.16
C GLU A 71 0.42 18.74 16.14
N SER A 72 0.04 18.88 14.87
CA SER A 72 0.95 19.21 13.75
C SER A 72 2.16 18.26 13.58
N PRO A 73 1.93 16.95 13.34
CA PRO A 73 3.00 15.98 13.17
C PRO A 73 3.88 16.32 11.96
N LYS A 74 5.19 16.12 12.11
CA LYS A 74 6.14 16.18 11.00
C LYS A 74 6.39 14.78 10.44
N PHE A 75 6.46 14.70 9.11
CA PHE A 75 6.68 13.45 8.39
C PHE A 75 7.95 13.53 7.55
N GLU A 76 8.80 12.52 7.70
CA GLU A 76 9.97 12.34 6.85
C GLU A 76 9.56 12.00 5.42
N LYS A 77 10.43 12.28 4.45
CA LYS A 77 10.20 11.86 3.07
C LYS A 77 10.37 10.34 2.97
N TYR A 78 9.40 9.66 2.36
CA TYR A 78 9.55 8.24 2.04
C TYR A 78 10.53 8.07 0.87
N ASP A 79 11.50 7.17 1.04
CA ASP A 79 12.44 6.77 -0.01
C ASP A 79 12.21 5.29 -0.37
N PRO A 80 11.58 5.01 -1.53
CA PRO A 80 11.38 3.65 -2.02
C PRO A 80 12.69 2.87 -2.22
N ALA A 81 13.77 3.54 -2.60
CA ALA A 81 15.05 2.89 -2.88
C ALA A 81 15.70 2.36 -1.59
N ALA A 82 15.57 3.12 -0.49
CA ALA A 82 16.05 2.70 0.81
C ALA A 82 15.32 1.45 1.32
N ALA A 83 13.99 1.39 1.17
CA ALA A 83 13.17 0.26 1.61
C ALA A 83 13.43 -1.05 0.82
N SER A 84 13.79 -0.94 -0.45
CA SER A 84 14.15 -2.10 -1.28
C SER A 84 15.55 -2.65 -0.96
N SER A 85 16.48 -1.79 -0.54
CA SER A 85 17.90 -2.13 -0.33
C SER A 85 18.21 -2.74 1.04
N SER A 86 17.28 -2.63 2.00
CA SER A 86 17.49 -3.04 3.40
C SER A 86 17.23 -4.51 3.69
N GLU A 87 16.70 -5.28 2.72
CA GLU A 87 16.39 -6.70 2.95
C GLU A 87 17.48 -7.66 2.43
N PRO A 88 17.98 -8.57 3.29
CA PRO A 88 18.82 -9.69 2.86
C PRO A 88 18.13 -10.50 1.78
N HIS A 89 18.89 -10.94 0.77
CA HIS A 89 18.37 -11.75 -0.34
C HIS A 89 17.65 -13.05 0.10
N SER A 90 17.96 -13.56 1.30
CA SER A 90 17.35 -14.75 1.92
C SER A 90 16.00 -14.49 2.59
N LEU A 91 15.59 -13.22 2.74
CA LEU A 91 14.28 -12.81 3.26
C LEU A 91 13.38 -12.23 2.16
N ARG A 92 13.80 -12.31 0.89
CA ARG A 92 12.96 -11.88 -0.23
C ARG A 92 11.71 -12.77 -0.30
N HIS A 93 10.58 -12.15 -0.01
CA HIS A 93 9.25 -12.66 -0.28
C HIS A 93 9.04 -12.86 -1.79
N SER A 94 8.20 -13.84 -2.16
CA SER A 94 7.73 -13.96 -3.54
C SER A 94 6.82 -12.77 -3.89
N GLY A 95 6.61 -12.51 -5.18
CA GLY A 95 5.66 -11.47 -5.59
C GLY A 95 4.23 -11.75 -5.10
N GLU A 96 3.88 -13.03 -4.95
CA GLU A 96 2.60 -13.47 -4.39
C GLU A 96 2.50 -13.18 -2.88
N ASP A 97 3.56 -13.43 -2.11
CA ASP A 97 3.61 -13.09 -0.68
C ASP A 97 3.45 -11.57 -0.46
N ASP A 98 4.12 -10.75 -1.27
CA ASP A 98 3.98 -9.29 -1.21
C ASP A 98 2.55 -8.83 -1.54
N LEU A 99 1.86 -9.52 -2.47
CA LEU A 99 0.45 -9.26 -2.76
C LEU A 99 -0.44 -9.60 -1.55
N VAL A 100 -0.25 -10.77 -0.94
CA VAL A 100 -1.01 -11.19 0.25
C VAL A 100 -0.81 -10.20 1.40
N ALA A 101 0.44 -9.82 1.68
CA ALA A 101 0.76 -8.85 2.71
C ALA A 101 0.13 -7.47 2.41
N PHE A 102 0.15 -7.02 1.16
CA PHE A 102 -0.51 -5.77 0.77
C PHE A 102 -2.03 -5.84 0.95
N VAL A 103 -2.67 -6.95 0.57
CA VAL A 103 -4.13 -7.14 0.73
C VAL A 103 -4.51 -7.04 2.20
N GLU A 104 -3.77 -7.71 3.08
CA GLU A 104 -3.99 -7.67 4.53
C GLU A 104 -3.80 -6.25 5.09
N ALA A 105 -2.66 -5.61 4.77
CA ALA A 105 -2.34 -4.26 5.22
C ALA A 105 -3.42 -3.25 4.77
N ARG A 106 -3.84 -3.32 3.50
CA ARG A 106 -4.90 -2.46 2.94
C ARG A 106 -6.23 -2.69 3.65
N GLY A 107 -6.59 -3.94 3.92
CA GLY A 107 -7.81 -4.28 4.66
C GLY A 107 -7.83 -3.64 6.05
N GLY A 108 -6.70 -3.73 6.76
CA GLY A 108 -6.51 -3.07 8.06
C GLY A 108 -6.67 -1.54 7.98
N THR A 109 -6.05 -0.91 6.98
CA THR A 109 -6.17 0.54 6.75
C THR A 109 -7.60 0.97 6.45
N VAL A 110 -8.30 0.25 5.58
CA VAL A 110 -9.70 0.55 5.22
C VAL A 110 -10.61 0.43 6.45
N ALA A 111 -10.43 -0.63 7.24
CA ALA A 111 -11.19 -0.81 8.48
C ALA A 111 -10.93 0.34 9.46
N PHE A 112 -9.66 0.71 9.65
CA PHE A 112 -9.27 1.84 10.49
C PHE A 112 -9.91 3.15 10.03
N LEU A 113 -9.76 3.53 8.76
CA LEU A 113 -10.29 4.78 8.21
C LEU A 113 -11.83 4.83 8.27
N SER A 114 -12.50 3.69 8.09
CA SER A 114 -13.96 3.60 8.12
C SER A 114 -14.55 3.75 9.54
N MET A 115 -13.76 3.47 10.57
CA MET A 115 -14.17 3.62 11.97
C MET A 115 -13.96 5.05 12.51
N LEU A 116 -13.26 5.91 11.78
CA LEU A 116 -13.02 7.28 12.22
C LEU A 116 -14.33 8.09 12.22
N PRO A 117 -14.58 8.89 13.26
CA PRO A 117 -15.77 9.72 13.32
C PRO A 117 -15.74 10.77 12.19
N PRO A 118 -16.91 11.16 11.66
CA PRO A 118 -17.01 12.31 10.79
C PRO A 118 -16.51 13.57 11.53
N SER A 119 -15.83 14.45 10.81
CA SER A 119 -15.20 15.68 11.34
C SER A 119 -16.14 16.89 11.42
#